data_AF-A0A0N5ACC9-F1
#
_entry.id   AF-A0A0N5ACC9-F1
#
_cell.length_a   1.000
_cell.length_b   1.000
_cell.length_c   1.000
_cell.angle_alpha   90.00
_cell.angle_beta   90.00
_cell.angle_gamma   90.00
#
_symmetry.space_group_name_H-M   'P 1'
#
loop_
_entity.id
_entity.type
_entity.pdbx_description
1 polymer ?
#
loop_
_entity_poly.entity_id
_entity_poly.type
_entity_poly.pdbx_seq_one_letter_code
_entity_poly.pdbx_strand_id
1 'polypeptide(L)'
;LFIRSFFIGQNVNDLKRFDKEACGTDILKKLLYWQHIAPTVPDTIDGFPLKSRDPLIIDRVFPHIFFAGNQSCLKHSVVEFENGCKTLLLLVPKFSATFSVALVNLKTLEVTEQFFNSEKVG
;
A
#
# COMPACT_ATOMS: atom_id res chain seq x y z
N LEU A 1 17.40 -0.81 -2.43
CA LEU A 1 15.98 -1.21 -2.41
C LEU A 1 15.51 -1.19 -0.96
N PHE A 2 14.91 -0.09 -0.50
CA PHE A 2 14.39 0.03 0.87
C PHE A 2 12.86 0.01 0.83
N ILE A 3 12.28 -1.03 1.42
CA ILE A 3 10.83 -1.16 1.62
C ILE A 3 10.55 -0.54 3.00
N ARG A 4 9.93 0.64 3.06
CA ARG A 4 9.51 1.26 4.32
C ARG A 4 7.99 1.43 4.36
N SER A 5 7.44 1.03 5.49
CA SER A 5 6.06 1.20 5.95
C SER A 5 5.03 0.19 5.43
N PHE A 6 4.84 -0.84 6.25
CA PHE A 6 3.72 -1.77 6.21
C PHE A 6 2.57 -1.13 7.00
N PHE A 7 1.50 -0.70 6.33
CA PHE A 7 0.20 -0.60 6.99
C PHE A 7 -0.66 -1.77 6.51
N ILE A 8 -1.37 -2.38 7.45
CA ILE A 8 -2.21 -3.57 7.24
C ILE A 8 -3.48 -3.21 6.41
N GLY A 9 -3.44 -2.12 5.65
CA GLY A 9 -4.52 -1.65 4.78
C GLY A 9 -5.58 -0.78 5.43
N GLN A 10 -5.51 -0.56 6.75
CA GLN A 10 -6.49 0.22 7.50
C GLN A 10 -6.56 1.68 7.02
N ASN A 11 -5.41 2.32 6.82
CA ASN A 11 -5.29 3.68 6.28
C ASN A 11 -5.99 3.85 4.92
N VAL A 12 -5.79 2.90 4.00
CA VAL A 12 -6.44 2.93 2.68
C VAL A 12 -7.94 2.69 2.82
N ASN A 13 -8.36 1.74 3.64
CA ASN A 13 -9.78 1.44 3.84
C ASN A 13 -10.52 2.58 4.53
N ASP A 14 -9.86 3.29 5.44
CA ASP A 14 -10.43 4.45 6.11
C ASP A 14 -10.58 5.63 5.15
N LEU A 15 -9.56 5.94 4.35
CA LEU A 15 -9.65 6.99 3.33
C LEU A 15 -10.72 6.72 2.25
N LYS A 16 -10.98 5.46 1.91
CA LYS A 16 -12.11 5.08 1.03
C LYS A 16 -13.47 5.47 1.59
N ARG A 17 -13.61 5.66 2.90
CA ARG A 17 -14.88 6.13 3.50
C ARG A 17 -15.18 7.58 3.12
N PHE A 18 -14.14 8.39 2.93
CA PHE A 18 -14.22 9.79 2.54
C PHE A 18 -14.24 10.00 1.02
N ASP A 19 -13.67 9.06 0.27
CA ASP A 19 -13.61 9.08 -1.19
C ASP A 19 -14.07 7.73 -1.76
N LYS A 20 -15.38 7.60 -1.99
CA LYS A 20 -16.02 6.33 -2.38
C LYS A 20 -15.73 5.92 -3.83
N GLU A 21 -15.36 6.88 -4.67
CA GLU A 21 -15.08 6.65 -6.09
C GLU A 21 -13.61 6.30 -6.35
N ALA A 22 -12.70 6.72 -5.46
CA ALA A 22 -11.28 6.43 -5.60
C ALA A 22 -10.94 4.94 -5.50
N CYS A 23 -10.10 4.49 -6.42
CA CYS A 23 -9.47 3.17 -6.30
C CYS A 23 -8.42 3.21 -5.17
N GLY A 24 -8.12 2.05 -4.58
CA GLY A 24 -7.09 1.98 -3.53
C GLY A 24 -5.70 2.44 -4.00
N THR A 25 -5.38 2.27 -5.28
CA THR A 25 -4.13 2.79 -5.87
C THR A 25 -4.11 4.32 -5.93
N ASP A 26 -5.26 4.96 -6.15
CA ASP A 26 -5.36 6.43 -6.15
C ASP A 26 -5.15 6.97 -4.74
N ILE A 27 -5.65 6.26 -3.73
CA ILE A 27 -5.40 6.59 -2.33
C ILE A 27 -3.91 6.43 -2.00
N LEU A 28 -3.27 5.33 -2.40
CA LEU A 28 -1.82 5.17 -2.23
C LEU A 28 -1.04 6.32 -2.90
N LYS A 29 -1.46 6.76 -4.09
CA LYS A 29 -0.87 7.90 -4.79
C LYS A 29 -1.03 9.19 -3.98
N LYS A 30 -2.23 9.46 -3.44
CA LYS A 30 -2.51 10.62 -2.57
C LYS A 30 -1.64 10.59 -1.30
N LEU A 31 -1.53 9.44 -0.63
CA LEU A 31 -0.70 9.26 0.56
C LEU A 31 0.78 9.57 0.28
N LEU A 32 1.31 9.14 -0.86
CA LEU A 32 2.67 9.50 -1.28
C LEU A 32 2.82 10.98 -1.61
N TYR A 33 1.84 11.57 -2.30
CA TYR A 33 1.84 13.00 -2.62
C TYR A 33 1.83 13.87 -1.35
N TRP A 34 1.04 13.48 -0.35
CA TRP A 34 1.01 14.14 0.96
C TRP A 34 2.23 13.82 1.83
N GLN A 35 3.06 12.87 1.42
CA GLN A 35 4.19 12.37 2.20
C GLN A 35 3.78 11.92 3.61
N HIS A 36 2.57 11.37 3.74
CA HIS A 36 1.99 10.97 5.03
C HIS A 36 1.21 9.67 4.89
N ILE A 37 1.54 8.66 5.69
CA ILE A 37 1.06 7.29 5.51
C ILE A 37 -0.38 7.11 6.03
N ALA A 38 -0.77 7.84 7.07
CA ALA A 38 -2.13 7.80 7.61
C ALA A 38 -2.52 9.19 8.17
N PRO A 39 -2.88 10.15 7.30
CA PRO A 39 -3.12 11.55 7.69
C PRO A 39 -4.36 11.74 8.58
N THR A 40 -5.21 10.73 8.67
CA THR A 40 -6.41 10.72 9.50
C THR A 40 -6.15 10.18 10.92
N VAL A 41 -4.91 9.83 11.25
CA VAL A 41 -4.49 9.50 12.61
C VAL A 41 -4.24 10.81 13.38
N PRO A 42 -4.76 10.98 14.61
CA PRO A 42 -5.51 10.02 15.42
C PRO A 42 -7.05 10.10 15.27
N ASP A 43 -7.57 10.95 14.38
CA ASP A 43 -8.99 11.29 14.30
C ASP A 43 -9.91 10.09 13.98
N THR A 44 -9.49 9.18 13.09
CA THR A 44 -10.32 8.05 12.62
C THR A 44 -9.68 6.67 12.85
N ILE A 45 -8.36 6.65 13.05
CA ILE A 45 -7.58 5.46 13.36
C ILE A 45 -6.74 5.80 14.58
N ASP A 46 -6.74 4.92 15.58
CA ASP A 46 -5.96 5.12 16.79
C ASP A 46 -4.47 5.27 16.48
N GLY A 47 -3.87 6.33 17.02
CA GLY A 47 -2.45 6.63 16.94
C GLY A 47 -1.80 6.61 18.31
N PHE A 48 -0.53 6.23 18.36
CA PHE A 48 0.25 6.41 19.59
C PHE A 48 0.88 7.80 19.61
N PRO A 49 0.68 8.61 20.67
CA PRO A 49 1.23 9.96 20.73
C PRO A 49 2.76 9.91 20.91
N LEU A 50 3.49 10.37 19.91
CA LEU A 50 4.96 10.50 19.95
C LEU A 50 5.35 11.96 20.12
N LYS A 51 6.23 12.23 21.09
CA LYS A 51 6.55 13.60 21.53
C LYS A 51 7.55 14.34 20.63
N SER A 52 8.36 13.63 19.86
CA SER A 52 9.50 14.24 19.12
C SER A 52 9.26 14.34 17.62
N ARG A 53 8.68 13.31 17.00
CA ARG A 53 8.46 13.24 15.56
C ARG A 53 7.35 12.26 15.24
N ASP A 54 6.51 12.64 14.28
CA ASP A 54 5.49 11.76 13.73
C ASP A 54 6.13 10.66 12.86
N PRO A 55 5.96 9.36 13.21
CA PRO A 55 6.52 8.24 12.45
C PRO A 55 5.76 7.95 11.15
N LEU A 56 4.61 8.60 10.93
CA LEU A 56 3.75 8.42 9.75
C LEU A 56 4.16 9.32 8.59
N ILE A 57 5.05 10.28 8.84
CA ILE A 57 5.65 11.11 7.79
C ILE A 57 6.63 10.27 6.97
N ILE A 58 6.50 10.34 5.64
CA ILE A 58 7.41 9.70 4.70
C ILE A 58 8.64 10.59 4.56
N ASP A 59 9.63 10.37 5.40
CA ASP A 59 10.85 11.17 5.42
C ASP A 59 12.07 10.49 4.81
N ARG A 60 13.02 11.32 4.37
CA ARG A 60 14.39 10.99 3.92
C ARG A 60 14.52 10.21 2.61
N VAL A 61 13.63 9.26 2.32
CA VAL A 61 13.74 8.37 1.14
C VAL A 61 12.37 8.15 0.52
N PHE A 62 12.24 8.48 -0.75
CA PHE A 62 11.04 8.19 -1.54
C PHE A 62 10.98 6.69 -1.86
N PRO A 63 9.87 5.99 -1.57
CA PRO A 63 9.80 4.54 -1.72
C PRO A 63 9.75 4.13 -3.20
N HIS A 64 10.49 3.08 -3.56
CA HIS A 64 10.43 2.49 -4.91
C HIS A 64 9.18 1.60 -5.07
N ILE A 65 8.70 1.05 -3.96
CA ILE A 65 7.48 0.25 -3.87
C ILE A 65 6.73 0.72 -2.63
N PHE A 66 5.46 1.06 -2.79
CA PHE A 66 4.56 1.48 -1.72
C PHE A 66 3.29 0.66 -1.79
N PHE A 67 2.90 0.02 -0.68
CA PHE A 67 1.82 -0.96 -0.73
C PHE A 67 0.92 -0.94 0.50
N ALA A 68 -0.30 -1.43 0.32
CA ALA A 68 -1.27 -1.66 1.39
C ALA A 68 -1.67 -3.14 1.43
N GLY A 69 -1.63 -3.72 2.64
CA GLY A 69 -2.06 -5.10 2.88
C GLY A 69 -3.58 -5.28 2.98
N ASN A 70 -4.02 -6.53 3.09
CA ASN A 70 -5.42 -6.92 3.35
C ASN A 70 -6.46 -6.22 2.47
N GLN A 71 -6.14 -6.03 1.20
CA GLN A 71 -7.05 -5.46 0.22
C GLN A 71 -7.98 -6.55 -0.35
N SER A 72 -9.09 -6.16 -0.97
CA SER A 72 -10.07 -7.10 -1.52
C SER A 72 -9.56 -7.87 -2.73
N CYS A 73 -8.61 -7.31 -3.47
CA CYS A 73 -8.04 -7.87 -4.69
C CYS A 73 -6.64 -7.32 -4.92
N LEU A 74 -5.82 -8.04 -5.69
CA LEU A 74 -4.54 -7.52 -6.17
C LEU A 74 -4.80 -6.39 -7.17
N LYS A 75 -4.21 -5.21 -6.92
CA LYS A 75 -4.13 -4.13 -7.90
C LYS A 75 -2.78 -3.47 -7.81
N HIS A 76 -2.28 -2.98 -8.93
CA HIS A 76 -1.03 -2.24 -8.95
C HIS A 76 -1.05 -1.14 -9.99
N SER A 77 -0.19 -0.14 -9.80
CA SER A 77 0.03 0.94 -10.76
C SER A 77 1.45 1.48 -10.56
N VAL A 78 2.12 1.86 -11.64
CA VAL A 78 3.42 2.55 -11.56
C VAL A 78 3.16 4.03 -11.76
N VAL A 79 3.63 4.84 -10.83
CA VAL A 79 3.54 6.29 -10.90
C VAL A 79 4.94 6.88 -10.95
N GLU A 80 5.07 7.98 -11.68
CA GLU A 80 6.31 8.76 -11.77
C GLU A 80 6.06 10.13 -11.14
N PHE A 81 6.98 10.54 -10.27
CA PHE A 81 6.97 11.83 -9.59
C PHE A 81 8.10 12.72 -10.13
N GLU A 82 8.13 13.97 -9.66
CA GLU A 82 9.18 14.93 -9.98
C GLU A 82 10.58 14.31 -9.74
N ASN A 83 11.55 14.66 -10.59
CA ASN A 83 12.91 14.10 -10.62
C ASN A 83 13.04 12.66 -11.16
N GLY A 84 12.00 12.12 -11.81
CA GLY A 84 12.04 10.79 -12.43
C GLY A 84 11.94 9.64 -11.43
N CYS A 85 11.51 9.92 -10.21
CA CYS A 85 11.30 8.91 -9.18
C CYS A 85 10.06 8.06 -9.54
N LYS A 86 10.29 6.80 -9.93
CA LYS A 86 9.24 5.82 -10.20
C LYS A 86 8.91 5.00 -8.95
N THR A 87 7.63 4.88 -8.66
CA THR A 87 7.12 4.09 -7.53
C THR A 87 6.03 3.14 -7.99
N LEU A 88 6.19 1.86 -7.63
CA LEU A 88 5.15 0.85 -7.74
C LEU A 88 4.17 0.98 -6.57
N LEU A 89 2.91 1.29 -6.86
CA LEU A 89 1.80 1.23 -5.93
C LEU A 89 1.18 -0.15 -5.97
N LEU A 90 1.05 -0.82 -4.83
CA LEU A 90 0.57 -2.20 -4.78
C LEU A 90 -0.49 -2.41 -3.68
N LEU A 91 -1.64 -2.94 -4.06
CA LEU A 91 -2.68 -3.41 -3.15
C LEU A 91 -2.53 -4.91 -3.02
N VAL A 92 -2.06 -5.38 -1.88
CA VAL A 92 -1.84 -6.81 -1.62
C VAL A 92 -3.15 -7.42 -1.12
N PRO A 93 -3.67 -8.47 -1.78
CA PRO A 93 -4.93 -9.08 -1.40
C PRO A 93 -4.85 -9.79 -0.05
N LYS A 94 -5.99 -9.93 0.63
CA LYS A 94 -6.10 -10.74 1.84
C LYS A 94 -6.03 -12.23 1.47
N PHE A 95 -4.88 -12.86 1.72
CA PHE A 95 -4.64 -14.26 1.38
C PHE A 95 -5.75 -15.21 1.89
N SER A 96 -6.23 -15.03 3.11
CA SER A 96 -7.27 -15.91 3.70
C SER A 96 -8.62 -15.86 2.96
N ALA A 97 -8.83 -14.88 2.07
CA ALA A 97 -10.05 -14.72 1.29
C ALA A 97 -9.82 -15.00 -0.20
N THR A 98 -8.66 -14.62 -0.75
CA THR A 98 -8.37 -14.74 -2.18
C THR A 98 -7.52 -15.97 -2.54
N PHE A 99 -6.85 -16.57 -1.55
CA PHE A 99 -5.80 -17.58 -1.75
C PHE A 99 -4.75 -17.16 -2.78
N SER A 100 -4.44 -15.86 -2.84
CA SER A 100 -3.52 -15.30 -3.83
C SER A 100 -2.39 -14.49 -3.20
N VAL A 101 -1.24 -14.46 -3.88
CA VAL A 101 -0.06 -13.68 -3.51
C VAL A 101 0.42 -12.84 -4.69
N ALA A 102 1.10 -11.73 -4.37
CA ALA A 102 1.76 -10.87 -5.35
C ALA A 102 3.24 -11.24 -5.48
N LEU A 103 3.70 -11.53 -6.70
CA LEU A 103 5.12 -11.64 -7.01
C LEU A 103 5.58 -10.38 -7.73
N VAL A 104 6.56 -9.69 -7.16
CA VAL A 104 7.11 -8.45 -7.70
C VAL A 104 8.52 -8.69 -8.21
N ASN A 105 8.73 -8.44 -9.50
CA ASN A 105 10.07 -8.42 -10.07
C ASN A 105 10.77 -7.12 -9.67
N LEU A 106 11.83 -7.23 -8.87
CA LEU A 106 12.53 -6.06 -8.31
C LEU A 106 13.34 -5.27 -9.35
N LYS A 107 13.62 -5.85 -10.52
CA LYS A 107 14.34 -5.17 -11.62
C LYS A 107 13.39 -4.42 -12.54
N THR A 108 12.24 -5.00 -12.87
CA THR A 108 11.28 -4.45 -13.84
C THR A 108 10.08 -3.75 -13.17
N LEU A 109 9.87 -3.98 -11.88
CA LEU A 109 8.67 -3.62 -11.12
C LEU A 109 7.37 -4.27 -11.64
N GLU A 110 7.48 -5.31 -12.46
CA GLU A 110 6.33 -6.10 -12.90
C GLU A 110 5.72 -6.90 -11.75
N VAL A 111 4.40 -6.96 -11.71
CA VAL A 111 3.63 -7.66 -10.68
C VAL A 111 2.86 -8.79 -11.34
N THR A 112 3.00 -10.00 -10.81
CA THR A 112 2.22 -11.18 -11.21
C THR A 112 1.45 -11.72 -10.01
N GLU A 113 0.19 -12.11 -10.22
CA GLU A 113 -0.62 -12.77 -9.20
C GLU A 113 -0.46 -14.28 -9.30
N GLN A 114 -0.22 -14.95 -8.17
CA GLN A 114 -0.26 -16.41 -8.10
C GLN A 114 -1.36 -16.86 -7.14
N PHE A 115 -2.17 -17.81 -7.59
CA PHE A 115 -3.26 -18.41 -6.83
C PHE A 115 -2.86 -19.79 -6.30
N PHE A 116 -3.19 -20.05 -5.04
CA PHE A 116 -2.97 -21.32 -4.36
C PHE A 116 -4.30 -22.03 -4.21
N ASN A 117 -4.64 -22.89 -5.17
CA ASN A 117 -5.76 -23.80 -5.00
C ASN A 117 -5.26 -25.05 -4.29
N SER A 118 -5.86 -25.40 -3.15
CA SER A 118 -5.66 -26.71 -2.55
C SER A 118 -6.53 -27.71 -3.30
N GLU A 119 -6.00 -28.32 -4.37
CA GLU A 119 -6.55 -29.61 -4.76
C GLU A 119 -6.35 -30.55 -3.58
N LYS A 120 -7.45 -31.06 -3.01
CA LYS A 120 -7.37 -32.18 -2.08
C LYS A 120 -6.77 -33.34 -2.86
N VAL A 121 -5.49 -33.61 -2.66
CA VAL A 121 -4.90 -34.90 -3.01
C VAL A 121 -5.64 -35.92 -2.14
N GLY A 122 -6.54 -36.66 -2.79
CA GLY A 122 -7.42 -37.65 -2.17
C GLY A 122 -6.67 -38.82 -1.58
#